data_AF-A0A453GWE7-F1
#
_entry.id   AF-A0A453GWE7-F1
#
_cell.length_a   1.000
_cell.length_b   1.000
_cell.length_c   1.000
_cell.angle_alpha   90.00
_cell.angle_beta   90.00
_cell.angle_gamma   90.00
#
_symmetry.space_group_name_H-M   'P 1'
#
loop_
_entity.id
_entity.type
_entity.pdbx_description
1 polymer ?
#
loop_
_entity_poly.entity_id
_entity_poly.type
_entity_poly.pdbx_seq_one_letter_code
_entity_poly.pdbx_strand_id
1 'polypeptide(L)'
;MQRRLLDAMAIVQRWGKPDYFITMTCNPYWEEITHNLMPGQLPQDRPDLVARVYKAKQRDMMDLLTKGKHFGEVTAYVHVTDFQKQGLPHEHILLIMKTNSKLASLDDYDRVISAEIPDKEKHPVLHDLVVKHMLHGPCGELKKSCPCMIEGQCRFHYPRDFCDATQQGKDSYPIYRRRDDGRGVRIRGANLDNRWVVPYNPSLLMRYNCHINVEACSSIKAV
;
A
#
# COMPACT_ATOMS: atom_id res chain seq x y z
N MET A 1 -22.05 -8.25 3.95
CA MET A 1 -21.28 -7.46 2.95
C MET A 1 -22.09 -6.29 2.39
N GLN A 2 -23.34 -6.51 1.94
CA GLN A 2 -24.20 -5.46 1.34
C GLN A 2 -24.43 -4.20 2.21
N ARG A 3 -24.68 -4.35 3.53
CA ARG A 3 -24.88 -3.18 4.42
C ARG A 3 -23.66 -2.25 4.51
N ARG A 4 -22.46 -2.81 4.64
CA ARG A 4 -21.21 -2.01 4.70
C ARG A 4 -20.96 -1.26 3.39
N LEU A 5 -21.33 -1.86 2.27
CA LEU A 5 -21.26 -1.20 0.97
C LEU A 5 -22.24 -0.01 0.93
N LEU A 6 -23.49 -0.19 1.36
CA LEU A 6 -24.47 0.88 1.42
C LEU A 6 -24.04 2.03 2.35
N ASP A 7 -23.46 1.70 3.51
CA ASP A 7 -22.94 2.70 4.44
C ASP A 7 -21.78 3.50 3.81
N ALA A 8 -20.86 2.81 3.12
CA ALA A 8 -19.77 3.46 2.39
C ALA A 8 -20.28 4.36 1.25
N MET A 9 -21.26 3.89 0.48
CA MET A 9 -21.90 4.67 -0.58
C MET A 9 -22.59 5.90 -0.02
N ALA A 10 -23.28 5.80 1.12
CA ALA A 10 -23.92 6.94 1.77
C ALA A 10 -22.89 8.00 2.23
N ILE A 11 -21.72 7.56 2.73
CA ILE A 11 -20.62 8.46 3.08
C ILE A 11 -20.08 9.17 1.83
N VAL A 12 -19.83 8.44 0.75
CA VAL A 12 -19.33 9.02 -0.51
C VAL A 12 -20.36 9.97 -1.13
N GLN A 13 -21.65 9.62 -1.10
CA GLN A 13 -22.72 10.48 -1.60
C GLN A 13 -22.79 11.80 -0.81
N ARG A 14 -22.55 11.76 0.51
CA ARG A 14 -22.61 12.94 1.38
C ARG A 14 -21.36 13.82 1.31
N TRP A 15 -20.18 13.22 1.25
CA TRP A 15 -18.91 13.92 1.43
C TRP A 15 -18.05 13.99 0.17
N GLY A 16 -18.49 13.35 -0.92
CA GLY A 16 -17.78 13.27 -2.18
C GLY A 16 -16.89 12.04 -2.28
N LYS A 17 -16.29 11.87 -3.46
CA LYS A 17 -15.41 10.73 -3.78
C LYS A 17 -14.17 10.68 -2.88
N PRO A 18 -13.65 9.47 -2.57
CA PRO A 18 -12.36 9.31 -1.89
C PRO A 18 -11.21 9.90 -2.71
N ASP A 19 -10.24 10.47 -2.02
CA ASP A 19 -9.01 11.01 -2.61
C ASP A 19 -7.83 10.03 -2.46
N TYR A 20 -7.80 9.25 -1.37
CA TYR A 20 -6.81 8.19 -1.15
C TYR A 20 -7.46 6.82 -0.96
N PHE A 21 -6.84 5.80 -1.52
CA PHE A 21 -7.05 4.40 -1.18
C PHE A 21 -5.77 3.81 -0.61
N ILE A 22 -5.83 3.31 0.62
CA ILE A 22 -4.68 2.78 1.35
C ILE A 22 -4.99 1.34 1.75
N THR A 23 -4.01 0.46 1.61
CA THR A 23 -4.09 -0.87 2.22
C THR A 23 -2.92 -1.13 3.14
N MET A 24 -3.15 -1.90 4.21
CA MET A 24 -2.11 -2.33 5.15
C MET A 24 -2.24 -3.83 5.39
N THR A 25 -1.22 -4.60 5.04
CA THR A 25 -1.17 -6.04 5.32
C THR A 25 -0.39 -6.28 6.61
N CYS A 26 -0.97 -7.07 7.53
CA CYS A 26 -0.28 -7.46 8.77
C CYS A 26 1.07 -8.11 8.48
N ASN A 27 2.13 -7.63 9.14
CA ASN A 27 3.43 -8.31 9.16
C ASN A 27 3.50 -9.18 10.43
N PRO A 28 3.43 -10.52 10.33
CA PRO A 28 3.49 -11.40 11.49
C PRO A 28 4.86 -11.42 12.17
N TYR A 29 5.88 -10.83 11.54
CA TYR A 29 7.26 -10.72 12.05
C TYR A 29 7.60 -9.30 12.52
N TRP A 30 6.60 -8.55 12.99
CA TRP A 30 6.86 -7.35 13.76
C TRP A 30 7.60 -7.69 15.06
N GLU A 31 8.47 -6.79 15.49
CA GLU A 31 9.31 -7.01 16.67
C GLU A 31 8.48 -7.22 17.94
N GLU A 32 7.35 -6.54 18.06
CA GLU A 32 6.41 -6.69 19.18
C GLU A 32 5.81 -8.10 19.22
N ILE A 33 5.75 -8.80 18.09
CA ILE A 33 5.34 -10.20 18.01
C ILE A 33 6.55 -11.09 18.32
N THR A 34 7.64 -10.97 17.55
CA THR A 34 8.77 -11.90 17.63
C THR A 34 9.48 -11.89 18.98
N HIS A 35 9.58 -10.74 19.65
CA HIS A 35 10.15 -10.66 21.00
C HIS A 35 9.28 -11.29 22.10
N ASN A 36 7.99 -11.54 21.81
CA ASN A 36 7.02 -12.11 22.75
C ASN A 36 6.64 -13.56 22.40
N LEU A 37 7.36 -14.21 21.48
CA LEU A 37 7.25 -15.63 21.19
C LEU A 37 8.14 -16.44 22.15
N MET A 38 7.64 -17.57 22.63
CA MET A 38 8.48 -18.54 23.36
C MET A 38 9.44 -19.25 22.40
N PRO A 39 10.57 -19.79 22.89
CA PRO A 39 11.49 -20.57 22.06
C PRO A 39 10.76 -21.65 21.27
N GLY A 40 10.95 -21.67 19.95
CA GLY A 40 10.31 -22.61 19.02
C GLY A 40 8.90 -22.23 18.56
N GLN A 41 8.26 -21.21 19.13
CA GLN A 41 6.98 -20.71 18.61
C GLN A 41 7.17 -19.88 17.34
N LEU A 42 6.23 -20.04 16.42
CA LEU A 42 6.05 -19.21 15.24
C LEU A 42 4.89 -18.22 15.46
N PRO A 43 4.81 -17.10 14.72
CA PRO A 43 3.68 -16.17 14.83
C PRO A 43 2.30 -16.83 14.65
N GLN A 44 2.22 -17.85 13.80
CA GLN A 44 0.98 -18.62 13.56
C GLN A 44 0.50 -19.41 14.79
N ASP A 45 1.40 -19.72 15.73
CA ASP A 45 1.07 -20.42 16.97
C ASP A 45 0.50 -19.46 18.03
N ARG A 46 0.62 -18.15 17.80
CA ARG A 46 0.14 -17.07 18.68
C ARG A 46 -0.73 -16.07 17.92
N PRO A 47 -1.86 -16.51 17.33
CA PRO A 47 -2.75 -15.62 16.56
C PRO A 47 -3.34 -14.50 17.42
N ASP A 48 -3.48 -14.71 18.74
CA ASP A 48 -3.89 -13.69 19.71
C ASP A 48 -2.90 -12.52 19.77
N LEU A 49 -1.59 -12.82 19.79
CA LEU A 49 -0.53 -11.82 19.82
C LEU A 49 -0.48 -11.05 18.51
N VAL A 50 -0.52 -11.76 17.38
CA VAL A 50 -0.55 -11.16 16.03
C VAL A 50 -1.74 -10.20 15.90
N ALA A 51 -2.94 -10.64 16.28
CA ALA A 51 -4.15 -9.82 16.20
C ALA A 51 -4.07 -8.57 17.10
N ARG A 52 -3.51 -8.69 18.31
CA ARG A 52 -3.33 -7.56 19.24
C ARG A 52 -2.36 -6.52 18.69
N VAL A 53 -1.19 -6.95 18.20
CA VAL A 53 -0.19 -6.04 17.62
C VAL A 53 -0.74 -5.38 16.37
N TYR A 54 -1.39 -6.14 15.49
CA TYR A 54 -2.08 -5.59 14.32
C TYR A 54 -3.10 -4.52 14.72
N LYS A 55 -3.97 -4.81 15.70
CA LYS A 55 -5.00 -3.87 16.13
C LYS A 55 -4.40 -2.58 16.72
N ALA A 56 -3.29 -2.69 17.44
CA ALA A 56 -2.56 -1.53 17.93
C ALA A 56 -2.03 -0.65 16.78
N LYS A 57 -1.36 -1.26 15.79
CA LYS A 57 -0.84 -0.54 14.62
C LYS A 57 -1.95 0.03 13.72
N GLN A 58 -3.05 -0.70 13.56
CA GLN A 58 -4.24 -0.21 12.84
C GLN A 58 -4.82 1.03 13.50
N ARG A 59 -4.94 1.06 14.84
CA ARG A 59 -5.41 2.24 15.58
C ARG A 59 -4.44 3.41 15.46
N ASP A 60 -3.14 3.16 15.60
CA ASP A 60 -2.10 4.18 15.43
C ASP A 60 -2.13 4.78 14.02
N MET A 61 -2.32 3.95 12.98
CA MET A 61 -2.48 4.41 11.60
C MET A 61 -3.70 5.30 11.41
N MET A 62 -4.87 4.88 11.92
CA MET A 62 -6.07 5.70 11.82
C MET A 62 -5.91 7.03 12.56
N ASP A 63 -5.29 7.03 13.75
CA ASP A 63 -5.03 8.26 14.50
C ASP A 63 -4.03 9.17 13.79
N LEU A 64 -2.96 8.62 13.21
CA LEU A 64 -1.99 9.35 12.41
C LEU A 64 -2.63 10.00 11.18
N LEU A 65 -3.46 9.25 10.44
CA LEU A 65 -4.12 9.74 9.22
C LEU A 65 -5.17 10.81 9.54
N THR A 66 -5.95 10.64 10.61
CA THR A 66 -7.10 11.50 10.90
C THR A 66 -6.79 12.64 11.88
N LYS A 67 -6.24 12.31 13.06
CA LYS A 67 -5.91 13.30 14.10
C LYS A 67 -4.56 13.95 13.84
N GLY A 68 -3.58 13.15 13.43
CA GLY A 68 -2.24 13.60 13.08
C GLY A 68 -2.18 14.35 11.74
N LYS A 69 -3.24 14.28 10.92
CA LYS A 69 -3.36 14.96 9.63
C LYS A 69 -2.16 14.67 8.70
N HIS A 70 -1.68 13.42 8.70
CA HIS A 70 -0.46 13.02 7.95
C HIS A 70 -0.54 13.36 6.46
N PHE A 71 -1.71 13.24 5.84
CA PHE A 71 -1.98 13.65 4.46
C PHE A 71 -2.75 14.98 4.35
N GLY A 72 -2.93 15.69 5.46
CA GLY A 72 -3.81 16.85 5.59
C GLY A 72 -5.13 16.52 6.31
N GLU A 73 -6.10 17.42 6.23
CA GLU A 73 -7.37 17.29 6.95
C GLU A 73 -8.32 16.31 6.26
N VAL A 74 -8.71 15.27 6.99
CA VAL A 74 -9.72 14.29 6.57
C VAL A 74 -11.12 14.81 6.91
N THR A 75 -12.00 14.85 5.91
CA THR A 75 -13.43 15.16 6.05
C THR A 75 -14.21 13.95 6.53
N ALA A 76 -13.98 12.81 5.88
CA ALA A 76 -14.61 11.54 6.18
C ALA A 76 -13.68 10.38 5.77
N TYR A 77 -13.90 9.20 6.33
CA TYR A 77 -13.16 8.00 5.94
C TYR A 77 -14.06 6.78 6.04
N VAL A 78 -13.70 5.74 5.30
CA VAL A 78 -14.27 4.39 5.39
C VAL A 78 -13.10 3.45 5.57
N HIS A 79 -13.20 2.48 6.47
CA HIS A 79 -12.22 1.41 6.53
C HIS A 79 -12.85 0.06 6.86
N VAL A 80 -12.23 -1.00 6.35
CA VAL A 80 -12.63 -2.39 6.59
C VAL A 80 -11.38 -3.24 6.79
N THR A 81 -11.39 -4.02 7.87
CA THR A 81 -10.45 -5.12 8.07
C THR A 81 -11.02 -6.39 7.44
N ASP A 82 -10.31 -6.97 6.49
CA ASP A 82 -10.56 -8.29 5.91
C ASP A 82 -9.43 -9.25 6.27
N PHE A 83 -9.71 -10.55 6.29
CA PHE A 83 -8.71 -11.58 6.52
C PHE A 83 -8.29 -12.18 5.18
N GLN A 84 -7.05 -11.95 4.77
CA GLN A 84 -6.52 -12.52 3.52
C GLN A 84 -6.40 -14.05 3.64
N LYS A 85 -6.14 -14.74 2.51
CA LYS A 85 -6.13 -16.22 2.39
C LYS A 85 -5.25 -16.98 3.41
N GLN A 86 -4.35 -16.30 4.12
CA GLN A 86 -3.48 -16.85 5.16
C GLN A 86 -3.96 -16.52 6.59
N GLY A 87 -5.18 -15.98 6.75
CA GLY A 87 -5.75 -15.59 8.04
C GLY A 87 -5.14 -14.31 8.64
N LEU A 88 -4.24 -13.64 7.93
CA LEU A 88 -3.65 -12.39 8.39
C LEU A 88 -4.61 -11.22 8.12
N PRO A 89 -4.79 -10.30 9.09
CA PRO A 89 -5.59 -9.10 8.90
C PRO A 89 -5.01 -8.19 7.81
N HIS A 90 -5.90 -7.59 7.03
CA HIS A 90 -5.60 -6.66 5.97
C HIS A 90 -6.60 -5.51 6.02
N GLU A 91 -6.10 -4.28 6.08
CA GLU A 91 -6.93 -3.10 6.15
C GLU A 91 -7.12 -2.52 4.75
N HIS A 92 -8.35 -2.11 4.44
CA HIS A 92 -8.69 -1.23 3.33
C HIS A 92 -9.19 0.09 3.90
N ILE A 93 -8.59 1.21 3.50
CA ILE A 93 -8.92 2.55 3.99
C ILE A 93 -9.18 3.45 2.79
N LEU A 94 -10.30 4.16 2.83
CA LEU A 94 -10.63 5.25 1.92
C LEU A 94 -10.66 6.55 2.71
N LEU A 95 -9.93 7.57 2.25
CA LEU A 95 -9.94 8.91 2.85
C LEU A 95 -10.59 9.90 1.90
N ILE A 96 -11.53 10.70 2.41
CA ILE A 96 -12.14 11.84 1.74
C ILE A 96 -11.58 13.08 2.42
N MET A 97 -10.80 13.88 1.69
CA MET A 97 -10.03 15.01 2.23
C MET A 97 -10.82 16.31 2.14
N LYS A 98 -10.51 17.28 3.01
CA LYS A 98 -11.00 18.66 2.84
C LYS A 98 -10.38 19.31 1.61
N THR A 99 -11.08 20.28 1.02
CA THR A 99 -10.67 20.96 -0.23
C THR A 99 -9.20 21.40 -0.24
N ASN A 100 -8.72 22.02 0.85
CA ASN A 100 -7.34 22.52 0.96
C ASN A 100 -6.29 21.43 1.25
N SER A 101 -6.71 20.18 1.39
CA SER A 101 -5.86 19.01 1.65
C SER A 101 -5.95 17.98 0.53
N LYS A 102 -6.67 18.27 -0.55
CA LYS A 102 -6.73 17.41 -1.73
C LYS A 102 -5.43 17.52 -2.53
N LEU A 103 -5.05 16.40 -3.13
CA LEU A 103 -3.98 16.35 -4.12
C LEU A 103 -4.48 17.03 -5.41
N ALA A 104 -3.88 18.15 -5.80
CA ALA A 104 -4.34 18.97 -6.92
C ALA A 104 -3.37 18.95 -8.12
N SER A 105 -2.14 18.47 -7.92
CA SER A 105 -1.09 18.46 -8.93
C SER A 105 -0.33 17.13 -8.95
N LEU A 106 0.44 16.91 -10.02
CA LEU A 106 1.32 15.74 -10.14
C LEU A 106 2.44 15.79 -9.10
N ASP A 107 2.93 16.99 -8.79
CA ASP A 107 3.93 17.20 -7.73
C ASP A 107 3.36 16.88 -6.34
N ASP A 108 2.07 17.14 -6.11
CA ASP A 108 1.41 16.71 -4.89
C ASP A 108 1.41 15.20 -4.75
N TYR A 109 1.15 14.45 -5.83
CA TYR A 109 1.23 12.99 -5.82
C TYR A 109 2.64 12.52 -5.45
N ASP A 110 3.66 13.04 -6.13
CA ASP A 110 5.05 12.66 -5.93
C ASP A 110 5.58 13.00 -4.53
N ARG A 111 5.00 14.02 -3.88
CA ARG A 111 5.33 14.37 -2.50
C ARG A 111 4.87 13.32 -1.49
N VAL A 112 3.81 12.57 -1.77
CA VAL A 112 3.21 11.62 -0.82
C VAL A 112 3.32 10.17 -1.25
N ILE A 113 3.43 9.87 -2.54
CA ILE A 113 3.45 8.51 -3.10
C ILE A 113 4.71 8.36 -3.95
N SER A 114 5.45 7.28 -3.70
CA SER A 114 6.56 6.84 -4.53
C SER A 114 6.26 5.45 -5.09
N ALA A 115 6.75 5.19 -6.30
CA ALA A 115 6.76 3.88 -6.92
C ALA A 115 8.18 3.50 -7.41
N GLU A 116 9.20 4.01 -6.71
CA GLU A 116 10.61 3.80 -7.05
C GLU A 116 11.35 3.10 -5.90
N ILE A 117 12.38 2.32 -6.24
CA ILE A 117 13.34 1.76 -5.31
C ILE A 117 14.26 2.92 -4.86
N PRO A 118 14.29 3.26 -3.55
CA PRO A 118 15.15 4.31 -3.05
C PRO A 118 16.63 4.01 -3.31
N ASP A 119 17.45 5.05 -3.45
CA ASP A 119 18.90 4.87 -3.53
C ASP A 119 19.44 4.27 -2.21
N LYS A 120 20.14 3.14 -2.30
CA LYS A 120 20.62 2.39 -1.13
C LYS A 120 21.67 3.15 -0.32
N GLU A 121 22.53 3.93 -0.98
CA GLU A 121 23.58 4.69 -0.31
C GLU A 121 23.00 5.89 0.44
N LYS A 122 21.97 6.53 -0.13
CA LYS A 122 21.31 7.69 0.50
C LYS A 122 20.26 7.32 1.54
N HIS A 123 19.50 6.25 1.30
CA HIS A 123 18.35 5.85 2.11
C HIS A 123 18.36 4.33 2.38
N PRO A 124 19.38 3.78 3.06
CA PRO A 124 19.55 2.33 3.21
C PRO A 124 18.36 1.65 3.88
N VAL A 125 17.82 2.26 4.94
CA VAL A 125 16.67 1.69 5.68
C VAL A 125 15.41 1.64 4.82
N LEU A 126 15.09 2.75 4.13
CA LEU A 126 13.91 2.79 3.28
C LEU A 126 14.07 1.85 2.08
N HIS A 127 15.25 1.80 1.47
CA HIS A 127 15.58 0.86 0.41
C HIS A 127 15.27 -0.58 0.85
N ASP A 128 15.79 -1.00 2.00
CA ASP A 128 15.59 -2.38 2.48
C ASP A 128 14.12 -2.67 2.79
N LEU A 129 13.37 -1.70 3.31
CA LEU A 129 11.93 -1.83 3.53
C LEU A 129 11.14 -1.94 2.21
N VAL A 130 11.49 -1.15 1.20
CA VAL A 130 10.86 -1.20 -0.12
C VAL A 130 11.14 -2.54 -0.79
N VAL A 131 12.39 -3.01 -0.74
CA VAL A 131 12.78 -4.31 -1.29
C VAL A 131 12.04 -5.45 -0.59
N LYS A 132 11.89 -5.35 0.74
CA LYS A 132 11.23 -6.36 1.56
C LYS A 132 9.71 -6.41 1.38
N HIS A 133 9.06 -5.26 1.32
CA HIS A 133 7.60 -5.15 1.46
C HIS A 133 6.88 -4.63 0.24
N MET A 134 7.54 -3.84 -0.61
CA MET A 134 6.86 -3.08 -1.67
C MET A 134 7.17 -3.57 -3.08
N LEU A 135 7.96 -4.63 -3.26
CA LEU A 135 8.15 -5.22 -4.59
C LEU A 135 7.09 -6.29 -4.86
N HIS A 136 6.35 -6.10 -5.95
CA HIS A 136 5.56 -7.18 -6.52
C HIS A 136 6.48 -8.33 -6.89
N GLY A 137 6.14 -9.54 -6.44
CA GLY A 137 6.95 -10.72 -6.74
C GLY A 137 7.02 -10.99 -8.24
N PRO A 138 8.06 -11.70 -8.72
CA PRO A 138 8.17 -12.06 -10.13
C PRO A 138 6.91 -12.80 -10.60
N CYS A 139 6.31 -12.34 -11.69
CA CYS A 139 5.15 -12.92 -12.35
C CYS A 139 5.25 -12.73 -13.87
N GLY A 140 4.19 -13.06 -14.62
CA GLY A 140 4.22 -12.97 -16.07
C GLY A 140 5.19 -13.98 -16.66
N GLU A 141 5.99 -13.54 -17.62
CA GLU A 141 7.03 -14.36 -18.26
C GLU A 141 8.07 -14.89 -17.26
N LEU A 142 8.34 -14.15 -16.18
CA LEU A 142 9.26 -14.60 -15.14
C LEU A 142 8.70 -15.76 -14.30
N LYS A 143 7.38 -15.83 -14.14
CA LYS A 143 6.69 -16.89 -13.37
C LYS A 143 5.19 -16.94 -13.66
N LYS A 144 4.82 -17.83 -14.60
CA LYS A 144 3.42 -17.99 -15.07
C LYS A 144 2.48 -18.64 -14.04
N SER A 145 3.03 -19.37 -13.05
CA SER A 145 2.25 -20.06 -12.02
C SER A 145 1.85 -19.18 -10.81
N CYS A 146 2.18 -17.89 -10.83
CA CYS A 146 1.86 -16.99 -9.73
C CYS A 146 0.34 -16.79 -9.57
N PRO A 147 -0.20 -16.69 -8.34
CA PRO A 147 -1.64 -16.49 -8.11
C PRO A 147 -2.23 -15.18 -8.66
N CYS A 148 -1.38 -14.21 -9.01
CA CYS A 148 -1.80 -12.98 -9.67
C CYS A 148 -2.06 -13.14 -11.17
N MET A 149 -1.64 -14.25 -11.78
CA MET A 149 -1.81 -14.52 -13.21
C MET A 149 -3.24 -14.95 -13.49
N ILE A 150 -3.92 -14.22 -14.37
CA ILE A 150 -5.25 -14.51 -14.89
C ILE A 150 -5.15 -14.43 -16.41
N GLU A 151 -5.55 -15.50 -17.11
CA GLU A 151 -5.53 -15.56 -18.59
C GLU A 151 -4.17 -15.17 -19.20
N GLY A 152 -3.07 -15.57 -18.55
CA GLY A 152 -1.71 -15.30 -19.01
C GLY A 152 -1.18 -13.89 -18.69
N GLN A 153 -1.97 -13.02 -18.07
CA GLN A 153 -1.56 -11.68 -17.67
C GLN A 153 -1.61 -11.48 -16.16
N CYS A 154 -0.73 -10.64 -15.61
CA CYS A 154 -0.84 -10.26 -14.21
C CYS A 154 -2.07 -9.36 -14.03
N ARG A 155 -3.00 -9.75 -13.16
CA ARG A 155 -4.21 -8.95 -12.84
C ARG A 155 -3.93 -7.57 -12.26
N PHE A 156 -2.70 -7.36 -11.78
CA PHE A 156 -2.22 -6.08 -11.26
C PHE A 156 -1.30 -5.36 -12.26
N HIS A 157 -1.20 -5.87 -13.48
CA HIS A 157 -0.42 -5.33 -14.61
C HIS A 157 1.06 -5.12 -14.30
N TYR A 158 1.68 -6.08 -13.61
CA TYR A 158 3.14 -6.11 -13.42
C TYR A 158 3.83 -6.96 -14.50
N PRO A 159 5.02 -6.56 -14.98
CA PRO A 159 5.68 -5.28 -14.69
C PRO A 159 4.91 -4.08 -15.27
N ARG A 160 4.93 -2.95 -14.56
CA ARG A 160 4.42 -1.67 -15.07
C ARG A 160 5.38 -1.11 -16.14
N ASP A 161 4.93 -0.12 -16.90
CA ASP A 161 5.84 0.60 -17.79
C ASP A 161 6.71 1.58 -17.00
N PHE A 162 7.90 1.89 -17.53
CA PHE A 162 8.69 3.01 -17.05
C PHE A 162 7.99 4.33 -17.37
N CYS A 163 8.21 5.32 -16.52
CA CYS A 163 7.60 6.63 -16.63
C CYS A 163 8.48 7.68 -15.94
N ASP A 164 9.03 8.64 -16.69
CA ASP A 164 9.97 9.62 -16.12
C ASP A 164 9.33 10.63 -15.18
N ALA A 165 8.02 10.86 -15.31
CA ALA A 165 7.24 11.76 -14.48
C ALA A 165 5.84 11.20 -14.27
N THR A 166 5.24 11.45 -13.11
CA THR A 166 3.87 11.01 -12.82
C THR A 166 2.89 11.63 -13.81
N GLN A 167 1.94 10.84 -14.31
CA GLN A 167 0.91 11.27 -15.26
C GLN A 167 -0.48 11.02 -14.71
N GLN A 168 -1.41 11.90 -15.08
CA GLN A 168 -2.81 11.77 -14.71
C GLN A 168 -3.44 10.58 -15.46
N GLY A 169 -4.02 9.64 -14.72
CA GLY A 169 -4.80 8.54 -15.29
C GLY A 169 -6.13 9.02 -15.86
N LYS A 170 -6.59 8.42 -16.96
CA LYS A 170 -7.94 8.66 -17.52
C LYS A 170 -8.91 7.65 -16.91
N ASP A 171 -9.70 8.11 -15.93
CA ASP A 171 -10.63 7.25 -15.18
C ASP A 171 -9.93 6.04 -14.52
N SER A 172 -8.72 6.28 -14.04
CA SER A 172 -7.85 5.28 -13.41
C SER A 172 -7.02 5.94 -12.30
N TYR A 173 -6.29 5.13 -11.55
CA TYR A 173 -5.18 5.61 -10.73
C TYR A 173 -4.15 6.37 -11.61
N PRO A 174 -3.42 7.35 -11.05
CA PRO A 174 -2.28 7.97 -11.72
C PRO A 174 -1.24 6.94 -12.16
N ILE A 175 -0.56 7.24 -13.26
CA ILE A 175 0.64 6.50 -13.67
C ILE A 175 1.80 7.16 -12.93
N TYR A 176 2.23 6.59 -11.81
CA TYR A 176 3.32 7.16 -11.02
C TYR A 176 4.66 7.06 -11.73
N ARG A 177 5.53 8.02 -11.43
CA ARG A 177 6.93 8.02 -11.84
C ARG A 177 7.62 6.72 -11.44
N ARG A 178 8.25 6.09 -12.42
CA ARG A 178 9.08 4.88 -12.35
C ARG A 178 10.21 5.07 -13.34
N ARG A 179 11.30 5.75 -12.94
CA ARG A 179 12.40 6.01 -13.87
C ARG A 179 13.16 4.74 -14.22
N ASP A 180 13.63 4.66 -15.45
CA ASP A 180 14.66 3.67 -15.83
C ASP A 180 16.03 4.24 -15.46
N ASP A 181 16.38 4.08 -14.18
CA ASP A 181 17.60 4.61 -13.59
C ASP A 181 18.71 3.54 -13.49
N GLY A 182 18.50 2.38 -14.13
CA GLY A 182 19.40 1.22 -14.08
C GLY A 182 19.45 0.51 -12.73
N ARG A 183 18.66 0.94 -11.72
CA ARG A 183 18.61 0.26 -10.42
C ARG A 183 17.75 -0.99 -10.50
N GLY A 184 18.23 -2.07 -9.91
CA GLY A 184 17.49 -3.31 -9.79
C GLY A 184 17.98 -4.14 -8.62
N VAL A 185 17.09 -4.98 -8.10
CA VAL A 185 17.37 -5.90 -6.98
C VAL A 185 17.01 -7.31 -7.36
N ARG A 186 17.76 -8.28 -6.84
CA ARG A 186 17.51 -9.70 -7.13
C ARG A 186 16.56 -10.29 -6.11
N ILE A 187 15.35 -10.64 -6.53
CA ILE A 187 14.31 -11.26 -5.71
C ILE A 187 13.89 -12.59 -6.33
N ARG A 188 13.95 -13.67 -5.54
CA ARG A 188 13.49 -15.01 -5.92
C ARG A 188 14.04 -15.48 -7.29
N GLY A 189 15.29 -15.15 -7.58
CA GLY A 189 15.98 -15.54 -8.81
C GLY A 189 15.82 -14.59 -10.00
N ALA A 190 14.98 -13.55 -9.89
CA ALA A 190 14.77 -12.56 -10.94
C ALA A 190 15.31 -11.17 -10.54
N ASN A 191 15.74 -10.39 -11.52
CA ASN A 191 16.12 -8.99 -11.33
C ASN A 191 14.88 -8.12 -11.51
N LEU A 192 14.50 -7.37 -10.47
CA LEU A 192 13.34 -6.48 -10.45
C LEU A 192 13.80 -5.03 -10.30
N ASP A 193 13.22 -4.14 -11.09
CA ASP A 193 13.48 -2.70 -11.10
C ASP A 193 12.23 -1.90 -10.66
N ASN A 194 12.25 -0.59 -10.90
CA ASN A 194 11.15 0.33 -10.54
C ASN A 194 9.79 -0.08 -11.13
N ARG A 195 9.72 -0.90 -12.18
CA ARG A 195 8.45 -1.39 -12.76
C ARG A 195 7.69 -2.34 -11.84
N TRP A 196 8.35 -2.88 -10.82
CA TRP A 196 7.80 -3.88 -9.91
C TRP A 196 7.37 -3.30 -8.56
N VAL A 197 7.62 -2.02 -8.31
CA VAL A 197 7.32 -1.39 -7.02
C VAL A 197 5.82 -1.11 -6.89
N VAL A 198 5.21 -1.56 -5.82
CA VAL A 198 3.85 -1.19 -5.41
C VAL A 198 3.89 0.23 -4.84
N PRO A 199 3.00 1.16 -5.27
CA PRO A 199 3.00 2.54 -4.77
C PRO A 199 2.91 2.62 -3.24
N TYR A 200 3.76 3.42 -2.62
CA TYR A 200 3.88 3.50 -1.16
C TYR A 200 4.12 4.94 -0.69
N ASN A 201 3.76 5.21 0.56
CA ASN A 201 4.23 6.40 1.27
C ASN A 201 5.47 6.04 2.10
N PRO A 202 6.64 6.68 1.89
CA PRO A 202 7.87 6.38 2.63
C PRO A 202 7.71 6.42 4.15
N SER A 203 7.03 7.44 4.69
CA SER A 203 6.86 7.62 6.13
C SER A 203 5.98 6.54 6.75
N LEU A 204 4.88 6.15 6.09
CA LEU A 204 4.04 5.04 6.56
C LEU A 204 4.80 3.71 6.51
N LEU A 205 5.52 3.44 5.43
CA LEU A 205 6.32 2.21 5.29
C LEU A 205 7.39 2.11 6.39
N MET A 206 8.11 3.20 6.67
CA MET A 206 9.11 3.25 7.74
C MET A 206 8.50 3.06 9.12
N ARG A 207 7.35 3.70 9.40
CA ARG A 207 6.70 3.61 10.71
C ARG A 207 6.14 2.21 10.98
N TYR A 208 5.55 1.57 9.97
CA TYR A 208 4.79 0.33 10.18
C TYR A 208 5.50 -0.93 9.70
N ASN A 209 6.61 -0.85 8.95
CA ASN A 209 7.44 -2.00 8.56
C ASN A 209 6.59 -3.20 8.06
N CYS A 210 5.71 -2.93 7.10
CA CYS A 210 4.82 -3.91 6.48
C CYS A 210 4.42 -3.45 5.08
N HIS A 211 3.79 -4.33 4.30
CA HIS A 211 3.28 -3.98 2.97
C HIS A 211 2.12 -2.97 3.10
N ILE A 212 2.35 -1.75 2.62
CA ILE A 212 1.36 -0.66 2.61
C ILE A 212 1.24 -0.08 1.21
N ASN A 213 0.13 -0.34 0.53
CA ASN A 213 -0.16 0.32 -0.76
C ASN A 213 -0.82 1.67 -0.49
N VAL A 214 -0.38 2.74 -1.16
CA VAL A 214 -1.03 4.06 -1.11
C VAL A 214 -1.29 4.54 -2.53
N GLU A 215 -2.56 4.75 -2.84
CA GLU A 215 -3.03 5.14 -4.16
C GLU A 215 -3.83 6.45 -4.07
N ALA A 216 -3.58 7.37 -5.01
CA ALA A 216 -4.48 8.50 -5.24
C ALA A 216 -5.64 8.04 -6.14
N CYS A 217 -6.87 8.11 -5.65
CA CYS A 217 -8.06 7.59 -6.36
C CYS A 217 -9.05 8.68 -6.79
N SER A 218 -8.71 9.95 -6.60
CA SER A 218 -9.58 11.09 -6.90
C SER A 218 -10.00 11.18 -8.38
N SER A 219 -9.24 10.61 -9.32
CA SER A 219 -9.57 10.65 -10.76
C SER A 219 -10.52 9.57 -11.25
N ILE A 220 -10.83 8.59 -10.41
CA ILE A 220 -11.74 7.48 -10.76
C ILE A 220 -13.18 8.01 -10.65
N LYS A 221 -13.94 7.87 -11.73
CA LYS A 221 -15.32 8.37 -11.87
C LYS A 221 -16.35 7.38 -11.36
N ALA A 222 -16.02 6.09 -11.33
CA ALA A 222 -16.91 5.06 -10.82
C ALA A 222 -16.92 5.03 -9.28
N VAL A 223 -18.06 5.41 -8.70
CA VAL A 223 -18.51 4.97 -7.36
C VAL A 223 -19.97 4.55 -7.48
#